data_AF-A0A962UFM7-F1
#
_entry.id   AF-A0A962UFM7-F1
#
_cell.length_a   1.000
_cell.length_b   1.000
_cell.length_c   1.000
_cell.angle_alpha   90.00
_cell.angle_beta   90.00
_cell.angle_gamma   90.00
#
_symmetry.space_group_name_H-M   'P 1'
#
loop_
_entity.id
_entity.type
_entity.pdbx_description
1 polymer ?
#
loop_
_entity_poly.entity_id
_entity_poly.type
_entity_poly.pdbx_seq_one_letter_code
_entity_poly.pdbx_strand_id
1 'polypeptide(L)'
;SASGDYKIRVYMMRSAARRNEVAHYRLEMIVDGARQPTAHAPSHDAKVPGTDFHATGNIPCSMGKGQPTGSCAFGVKHEGNGNAMVTVTKVDGSQRVIFFEEGRAIGYDQSQADSGRFKAKKEAGLNIIHIGEERYEIPDAVPEGG
;
A
#
# COMPACT_ATOMS: atom_id res chain seq x y z
N SER A 1 1.19 17.87 16.96
CA SER A 1 1.63 18.31 15.60
C SER A 1 2.86 17.52 15.24
N ALA A 2 2.83 16.77 14.14
CA ALA A 2 4.01 16.03 13.67
C ALA A 2 4.90 16.97 12.86
N SER A 3 6.20 16.90 13.08
CA SER A 3 7.25 17.56 12.29
C SER A 3 8.22 16.46 11.90
N GLY A 4 8.63 16.43 10.65
CA GLY A 4 9.51 15.38 10.13
C GLY A 4 9.84 15.61 8.67
N ASP A 5 10.75 14.80 8.16
CA ASP A 5 11.11 14.80 6.76
C ASP A 5 10.05 14.03 5.97
N TYR A 6 9.45 14.70 4.98
CA TYR A 6 8.45 14.08 4.12
C TYR A 6 9.05 13.74 2.76
N LYS A 7 8.84 12.50 2.30
CA LYS A 7 9.26 12.05 0.98
C LYS A 7 8.07 11.82 0.07
N ILE A 8 7.97 12.61 -0.99
CA ILE A 8 6.92 12.48 -2.00
C ILE A 8 7.50 11.78 -3.22
N ARG A 9 6.93 10.63 -3.60
CA ARG A 9 7.36 9.86 -4.76
C ARG A 9 6.25 9.80 -5.80
N VAL A 10 6.36 10.63 -6.83
CA VAL A 10 5.57 10.49 -8.06
C VAL A 10 6.32 9.51 -8.96
N TYR A 11 5.67 8.41 -9.34
CA TYR A 11 6.28 7.41 -10.19
C TYR A 11 5.28 6.70 -11.07
N MET A 12 5.80 6.07 -12.11
CA MET A 12 5.05 5.18 -12.99
C MET A 12 5.61 3.76 -12.85
N MET A 13 4.76 2.75 -13.00
CA MET A 13 5.20 1.35 -12.93
C MET A 13 6.29 1.05 -13.94
N ARG A 14 7.19 0.12 -13.61
CA ARG A 14 8.26 -0.32 -14.54
C ARG A 14 7.69 -0.86 -15.85
N SER A 15 6.56 -1.55 -15.81
CA SER A 15 5.91 -2.09 -17.03
C SER A 15 5.53 -0.97 -18.00
N ALA A 16 4.96 0.12 -17.50
CA ALA A 16 4.65 1.31 -18.26
C ALA A 16 5.91 2.05 -18.72
N ALA A 17 6.95 2.16 -17.87
CA ALA A 17 8.26 2.69 -18.27
C ALA A 17 8.92 1.86 -19.40
N ARG A 18 8.82 0.53 -19.36
CA ARG A 18 9.30 -0.38 -20.42
C ARG A 18 8.52 -0.22 -21.73
N ARG A 19 7.25 0.16 -21.65
CA ARG A 19 6.40 0.45 -22.81
C ARG A 19 6.51 1.91 -23.28
N ASN A 20 7.44 2.69 -22.72
CA ASN A 20 7.60 4.12 -23.00
C ASN A 20 6.30 4.92 -22.82
N GLU A 21 5.45 4.52 -21.87
CA GLU A 21 4.25 5.27 -21.53
C GLU A 21 4.62 6.61 -20.88
N VAL A 22 3.75 7.60 -21.04
CA VAL A 22 3.93 8.94 -20.47
C VAL A 22 2.77 9.23 -19.54
N ALA A 23 3.08 9.52 -18.29
CA ALA A 23 2.11 10.06 -17.34
C ALA A 23 2.22 11.60 -17.35
N HIS A 24 1.25 12.28 -17.95
CA HIS A 24 1.11 13.72 -17.78
C HIS A 24 0.61 14.00 -16.37
N TYR A 25 1.42 14.66 -15.55
CA TYR A 25 1.09 14.95 -14.16
C TYR A 25 1.30 16.41 -13.82
N ARG A 26 0.54 16.88 -12.83
CA ARG A 26 0.78 18.11 -12.10
C ARG A 26 0.73 17.77 -10.62
N LEU A 27 1.80 18.09 -9.91
CA LEU A 27 1.84 17.97 -8.45
C LEU A 27 1.78 19.38 -7.88
N GLU A 28 0.71 19.67 -7.13
CA GLU A 28 0.56 20.90 -6.35
C GLU A 28 0.58 20.52 -4.87
N MET A 29 1.42 21.19 -4.09
CA MET A 29 1.63 20.90 -2.68
C MET A 29 1.51 22.18 -1.88
N ILE A 30 0.56 22.22 -0.95
CA ILE A 30 0.33 23.35 -0.06
C ILE A 30 0.44 22.83 1.38
N VAL A 31 1.27 23.50 2.18
CA VAL A 31 1.47 23.17 3.60
C VAL A 31 1.14 24.41 4.42
N ASP A 32 -0.09 24.48 4.93
CA ASP A 32 -0.56 25.60 5.76
C ASP A 32 -0.34 25.31 7.25
N GLY A 33 0.45 26.16 7.92
CA GLY A 33 0.88 25.97 9.31
C GLY A 33 0.27 26.99 10.28
N ALA A 34 -0.90 26.71 10.85
CA ALA A 34 -1.29 27.35 12.11
C ALA A 34 -0.47 26.70 13.24
N ARG A 35 0.53 27.43 13.71
CA ARG A 35 1.53 27.06 14.71
C ARG A 35 0.87 26.54 16.00
N GLN A 36 0.76 25.22 16.17
CA GLN A 36 0.39 24.60 17.44
C GLN A 36 1.66 24.21 18.24
N PRO A 37 1.72 24.50 19.54
CA PRO A 37 2.93 24.30 20.35
C PRO A 37 3.39 22.84 20.31
N THR A 38 4.70 22.67 20.17
CA THR A 38 5.42 21.41 20.14
C THR A 38 5.30 20.70 21.49
N ALA A 39 4.37 19.76 21.60
CA ALA A 39 4.44 18.69 22.59
C ALA A 39 5.05 17.46 21.93
N HIS A 40 6.14 16.94 22.50
CA HIS A 40 6.71 15.66 22.12
C HIS A 40 5.62 14.57 22.24
N ALA A 41 5.09 14.16 21.10
CA ALA A 41 4.17 13.03 21.01
C ALA A 41 5.00 11.76 20.81
N PRO A 42 4.64 10.63 21.46
CA PRO A 42 5.22 9.34 21.10
C PRO A 42 5.01 9.10 19.60
N SER A 43 6.00 8.48 18.98
CA SER A 43 6.06 8.07 17.57
C SER A 43 4.95 7.07 17.23
N HIS A 44 3.71 7.53 17.17
CA HIS A 44 2.61 6.79 16.55
C HIS A 44 2.39 7.40 15.17
N ASP A 45 2.56 6.58 14.13
CA ASP A 45 2.20 6.94 12.77
C ASP A 45 0.79 7.56 12.77
N ALA A 46 0.64 8.70 12.11
CA ALA A 46 -0.64 9.40 12.10
C ALA A 46 -1.66 8.62 11.26
N LYS A 47 -2.89 8.49 11.75
CA LYS A 47 -3.99 7.90 10.97
C LYS A 47 -4.57 8.91 9.97
N VAL A 48 -5.01 8.42 8.81
CA VAL A 48 -5.83 9.16 7.85
C VAL A 48 -7.17 9.50 8.52
N PRO A 49 -7.58 10.79 8.55
CA PRO A 49 -8.80 11.22 9.22
C PRO A 49 -10.02 10.41 8.79
N GLY A 50 -10.81 9.94 9.77
CA GLY A 50 -12.03 9.15 9.51
C GLY A 50 -11.77 7.67 9.20
N THR A 51 -10.54 7.18 9.33
CA THR A 51 -10.21 5.76 9.13
C THR A 51 -9.29 5.23 10.24
N ASP A 52 -9.10 3.91 10.26
CA ASP A 52 -8.07 3.25 11.08
C ASP A 52 -6.74 3.04 10.36
N PHE A 53 -6.57 3.59 9.16
CA PHE A 53 -5.37 3.39 8.35
C PHE A 53 -4.37 4.53 8.55
N HIS A 54 -3.08 4.22 8.51
CA HIS A 54 -2.00 5.21 8.52
C HIS A 54 -1.77 5.81 7.14
N ALA A 55 -2.03 5.04 6.08
CA ALA A 55 -2.07 5.53 4.71
C ALA A 55 -3.14 4.81 3.90
N THR A 56 -3.67 5.50 2.89
CA THR A 56 -4.61 4.95 1.91
C THR A 56 -4.17 5.35 0.50
N GLY A 57 -4.66 4.63 -0.50
CA GLY A 57 -4.36 4.93 -1.89
C GLY A 57 -4.83 3.81 -2.80
N ASN A 58 -4.20 3.70 -3.97
CA ASN A 58 -4.51 2.65 -4.93
C ASN A 58 -3.25 1.86 -5.31
N ILE A 59 -3.42 0.56 -5.52
CA ILE A 59 -2.39 -0.35 -6.03
C ILE A 59 -2.87 -1.10 -7.28
N PRO A 60 -1.95 -1.54 -8.16
CA PRO A 60 -2.30 -2.48 -9.21
C PRO A 60 -2.71 -3.84 -8.62
N CYS A 61 -3.82 -4.39 -9.10
CA CYS A 61 -4.34 -5.68 -8.67
C CYS A 61 -5.03 -6.41 -9.83
N SER A 62 -5.10 -7.74 -9.80
CA SER A 62 -5.93 -8.52 -10.73
C SER A 62 -6.51 -9.73 -10.02
N MET A 63 -7.77 -10.07 -10.31
CA MET A 63 -8.46 -11.22 -9.70
C MET A 63 -8.32 -12.53 -10.51
N GLY A 64 -7.38 -12.54 -11.46
CA GLY A 64 -7.12 -13.67 -12.34
C GLY A 64 -8.14 -13.81 -13.49
N LYS A 65 -8.20 -15.00 -14.08
CA LYS A 65 -9.15 -15.36 -15.17
C LYS A 65 -9.07 -14.47 -16.44
N GLY A 66 -7.88 -13.94 -16.74
CA GLY A 66 -7.68 -13.06 -17.89
C GLY A 66 -8.20 -11.64 -17.71
N GLN A 67 -8.65 -11.27 -16.51
CA GLN A 67 -8.98 -9.88 -16.22
C GLN A 67 -7.72 -9.00 -16.32
N PRO A 68 -7.81 -7.84 -16.99
CA PRO A 68 -6.73 -6.86 -16.98
C PRO A 68 -6.37 -6.45 -15.56
N THR A 69 -5.12 -6.02 -15.37
CA THR A 69 -4.72 -5.38 -14.11
C THR A 69 -5.54 -4.11 -13.90
N GLY A 70 -6.32 -4.09 -12.83
CA GLY A 70 -7.10 -2.96 -12.37
C GLY A 70 -6.38 -2.16 -11.29
N SER A 71 -7.12 -1.21 -10.73
CA SER A 71 -6.68 -0.37 -9.61
C SER A 71 -7.54 -0.68 -8.40
N CYS A 72 -6.95 -1.26 -7.35
CA CYS A 72 -7.64 -1.57 -6.09
C CYS A 72 -7.31 -0.51 -5.05
N ALA A 73 -8.33 -0.04 -4.33
CA ALA A 73 -8.11 0.80 -3.16
C ALA A 73 -7.43 -0.01 -2.05
N PHE A 74 -6.55 0.63 -1.29
CA PHE A 74 -5.94 0.03 -0.11
C PHE A 74 -5.97 0.98 1.08
N GLY A 75 -5.88 0.39 2.26
CA GLY A 75 -5.47 1.05 3.50
C GLY A 75 -4.44 0.20 4.23
N VAL A 76 -3.45 0.82 4.88
CA VAL A 76 -2.41 0.12 5.65
C VAL A 76 -2.47 0.48 7.12
N LYS A 77 -2.35 -0.52 7.99
CA LYS A 77 -2.12 -0.37 9.43
C LYS A 77 -0.70 -0.82 9.76
N HIS A 78 0.15 0.07 10.26
CA HIS A 78 1.46 -0.24 10.80
C HIS A 78 1.27 -0.61 12.27
N GLU A 79 1.72 -1.81 12.63
CA GLU A 79 1.58 -2.35 14.00
C GLU A 79 2.87 -2.18 14.81
N GLY A 80 3.88 -1.50 14.24
CA GLY A 80 5.22 -1.34 14.80
C GLY A 80 6.12 -2.55 14.53
N ASN A 81 7.40 -2.43 14.87
CA ASN A 81 8.42 -3.48 14.70
C ASN A 81 8.51 -4.04 13.26
N GLY A 82 8.27 -3.19 12.25
CA GLY A 82 8.28 -3.61 10.84
C GLY A 82 7.04 -4.40 10.39
N ASN A 83 6.04 -4.57 11.25
CA ASN A 83 4.80 -5.26 10.91
C ASN A 83 3.76 -4.30 10.34
N ALA A 84 3.06 -4.75 9.30
CA ALA A 84 1.95 -4.01 8.72
C ALA A 84 0.85 -4.94 8.18
N MET A 85 -0.39 -4.46 8.23
CA MET A 85 -1.54 -5.09 7.60
C MET A 85 -2.04 -4.20 6.47
N VAL A 86 -1.95 -4.69 5.23
CA VAL A 86 -2.46 -3.98 4.05
C VAL A 86 -3.82 -4.56 3.70
N THR A 87 -4.87 -3.78 3.91
CA THR A 87 -6.24 -4.12 3.48
C THR A 87 -6.45 -3.61 2.07
N VAL A 88 -6.75 -4.50 1.13
CA VAL A 88 -7.05 -4.20 -0.27
C VAL A 88 -8.54 -4.42 -0.51
N THR A 89 -9.23 -3.41 -1.03
CA THR A 89 -10.63 -3.53 -1.46
C THR A 89 -10.65 -3.87 -2.95
N LYS A 90 -11.17 -5.06 -3.28
CA LYS A 90 -11.30 -5.58 -4.64
C LYS A 90 -12.43 -4.84 -5.38
N VAL A 91 -12.48 -5.01 -6.70
CA VAL A 91 -13.48 -4.36 -7.56
C VAL A 91 -14.91 -4.79 -7.22
N ASP A 92 -15.10 -6.01 -6.72
CA ASP A 92 -16.40 -6.52 -6.26
C ASP A 92 -16.78 -6.03 -4.84
N GLY A 93 -15.95 -5.20 -4.22
CA GLY A 93 -16.12 -4.67 -2.87
C GLY A 93 -15.67 -5.59 -1.76
N SER A 94 -15.30 -6.85 -2.05
CA SER A 94 -14.73 -7.74 -1.05
C SER A 94 -13.31 -7.30 -0.68
N GLN A 95 -12.88 -7.65 0.54
CA GLN A 95 -11.58 -7.24 1.06
C GLN A 95 -10.59 -8.40 1.11
N ARG A 96 -9.32 -8.04 1.06
CA ARG A 96 -8.17 -8.91 1.28
C ARG A 96 -7.24 -8.24 2.26
N VAL A 97 -6.89 -8.89 3.36
CA VAL A 97 -5.82 -8.41 4.24
C VAL A 97 -4.54 -9.19 3.94
N ILE A 98 -3.47 -8.48 3.62
CA ILE A 98 -2.13 -9.04 3.40
C ILE A 98 -1.24 -8.63 4.56
N PHE A 99 -0.59 -9.61 5.17
CA PHE A 99 0.28 -9.43 6.32
C PHE A 99 1.72 -9.21 5.86
N PHE A 100 2.38 -8.21 6.43
CA PHE A 100 3.76 -7.87 6.18
C PHE A 100 4.59 -7.90 7.46
N GLU A 101 5.83 -8.36 7.34
CA GLU A 101 6.88 -8.33 8.36
C GLU A 101 8.17 -7.87 7.67
N GLU A 102 8.84 -6.87 8.24
CA GLU A 102 10.07 -6.25 7.72
C GLU A 102 9.96 -5.90 6.21
N GLY A 103 8.81 -5.34 5.81
CA GLY A 103 8.55 -4.93 4.42
C GLY A 103 8.32 -6.08 3.43
N ARG A 104 8.20 -7.33 3.90
CA ARG A 104 7.92 -8.52 3.08
C ARG A 104 6.54 -9.06 3.38
N ALA A 105 5.77 -9.40 2.34
CA ALA A 105 4.49 -10.07 2.53
C ALA A 105 4.71 -11.52 3.00
N ILE A 106 4.15 -11.87 4.15
CA ILE A 106 4.29 -13.18 4.80
C ILE A 106 3.03 -14.05 4.73
N GLY A 107 1.88 -13.45 4.47
CA GLY A 107 0.62 -14.19 4.40
C GLY A 107 -0.59 -13.29 4.13
N TYR A 108 -1.77 -13.84 4.36
CA TYR A 108 -3.05 -13.17 4.18
C TYR A 108 -4.12 -13.72 5.13
N ASP A 109 -5.28 -13.07 5.17
CA ASP A 109 -6.49 -13.46 5.89
C ASP A 109 -7.16 -14.75 5.35
N GLN A 110 -6.41 -15.84 5.34
CA GLN A 110 -6.85 -17.14 4.85
C GLN A 110 -8.05 -17.68 5.63
N SER A 111 -9.01 -18.28 4.92
CA SER A 111 -10.14 -19.01 5.51
C SER A 111 -10.27 -20.40 4.90
N GLN A 112 -11.13 -21.27 5.46
CA GLN A 112 -11.37 -22.60 4.89
C GLN A 112 -11.96 -22.54 3.47
N ALA A 113 -12.75 -21.49 3.17
CA ALA A 113 -13.35 -21.28 1.85
C ALA A 113 -12.42 -20.57 0.87
N ASP A 114 -11.29 -20.05 1.36
CA ASP A 114 -10.33 -19.27 0.59
C ASP A 114 -8.90 -19.72 0.95
N SER A 115 -8.50 -20.85 0.35
CA SER A 115 -7.22 -21.53 0.58
C SER A 115 -6.23 -21.32 -0.56
N GLY A 116 -6.35 -20.19 -1.27
CA GLY A 116 -5.46 -19.82 -2.36
C GLY A 116 -3.98 -19.93 -1.97
N ARG A 117 -3.17 -20.58 -2.81
CA ARG A 117 -1.73 -20.72 -2.54
C ARG A 117 -1.08 -19.34 -2.51
N PHE A 118 -0.45 -19.02 -1.38
CA PHE A 118 0.32 -17.79 -1.22
C PHE A 118 1.71 -17.91 -1.85
N LYS A 119 2.10 -16.90 -2.63
CA LYS A 119 3.47 -16.69 -3.11
C LYS A 119 3.76 -15.19 -3.14
N ALA A 120 4.87 -14.77 -2.57
CA ALA A 120 5.32 -13.39 -2.67
C ALA A 120 6.76 -13.33 -3.19
N LYS A 121 7.06 -12.33 -4.02
CA LYS A 121 8.42 -11.96 -4.39
C LYS A 121 8.58 -10.46 -4.32
N LYS A 122 9.78 -10.00 -3.97
CA LYS A 122 10.14 -8.59 -3.97
C LYS A 122 11.02 -8.32 -5.20
N GLU A 123 10.63 -7.36 -6.02
CA GLU A 123 11.37 -6.98 -7.24
C GLU A 123 11.40 -5.46 -7.37
N ALA A 124 12.59 -4.86 -7.28
CA ALA A 124 12.82 -3.43 -7.49
C ALA A 124 11.90 -2.49 -6.70
N GLY A 125 11.74 -2.73 -5.39
CA GLY A 125 10.94 -1.88 -4.51
C GLY A 125 9.44 -2.20 -4.49
N LEU A 126 9.05 -3.35 -5.04
CA LEU A 126 7.67 -3.79 -5.20
C LEU A 126 7.50 -5.22 -4.69
N ASN A 127 6.52 -5.43 -3.82
CA ASN A 127 6.03 -6.74 -3.44
C ASN A 127 4.99 -7.21 -4.47
N ILE A 128 5.31 -8.27 -5.20
CA ILE A 128 4.41 -8.96 -6.13
C ILE A 128 3.90 -10.20 -5.41
N ILE A 129 2.61 -10.16 -5.05
CA ILE A 129 1.95 -11.18 -4.23
C ILE A 129 0.91 -11.89 -5.06
N HIS A 130 0.90 -13.21 -4.99
CA HIS A 130 -0.10 -14.08 -5.58
C HIS A 130 -0.82 -14.86 -4.49
N ILE A 131 -2.15 -14.89 -4.57
CA ILE A 131 -3.03 -15.64 -3.66
C ILE A 131 -4.00 -16.42 -4.54
N GLY A 132 -3.68 -17.68 -4.80
CA GLY A 132 -4.36 -18.43 -5.87
C GLY A 132 -4.20 -17.71 -7.21
N GLU A 133 -5.31 -17.26 -7.79
CA GLU A 133 -5.37 -16.52 -9.06
C GLU A 133 -5.23 -15.00 -8.89
N GLU A 134 -5.36 -14.49 -7.66
CA GLU A 134 -5.22 -13.07 -7.38
C GLU A 134 -3.77 -12.63 -7.48
N ARG A 135 -3.55 -11.38 -7.90
CA ARG A 135 -2.24 -10.72 -7.94
C ARG A 135 -2.35 -9.32 -7.39
N TYR A 136 -1.42 -8.95 -6.52
CA TYR A 136 -1.29 -7.62 -5.92
C TYR A 136 0.14 -7.10 -6.11
N GLU A 137 0.27 -5.84 -6.51
CA GLU A 137 1.55 -5.14 -6.66
C GLU A 137 1.64 -4.02 -5.61
N ILE A 138 2.27 -4.31 -4.47
CA ILE A 138 2.32 -3.40 -3.31
C ILE A 138 3.72 -2.76 -3.22
N PRO A 139 3.86 -1.44 -3.38
CA PRO A 139 5.15 -0.75 -3.22
C PRO A 139 5.66 -0.85 -1.78
N ASP A 140 6.97 -0.97 -1.58
CA ASP A 140 7.60 -1.10 -0.26
C ASP A 140 7.22 0.01 0.72
N ALA A 141 7.02 1.23 0.21
CA ALA A 141 6.63 2.38 1.02
C ALA A 141 5.26 2.19 1.71
N VAL A 142 4.42 1.27 1.23
CA VAL A 142 3.13 0.96 1.86
C VAL A 142 3.33 0.27 3.21
N PRO A 143 3.93 -0.94 3.30
CA PRO A 143 4.15 -1.60 4.59
C PRO A 143 5.29 -1.00 5.42
N GLU A 144 6.29 -0.35 4.81
CA GLU A 144 7.46 0.16 5.56
C GLU A 144 7.21 1.54 6.19
N GLY A 145 6.23 2.31 5.69
CA GLY A 145 6.05 3.70 6.08
C GLY A 145 7.05 4.64 5.37
N GLY A 146 6.90 5.93 5.61
CA GLY A 146 7.73 7.00 5.05
C GLY A 146 8.75 7.52 6.03
#